data_AF-A0A9W6B1S3-F1
#
_entry.id   AF-A0A9W6B1S3-F1
#
_cell.length_a   1.000
_cell.length_b   1.000
_cell.length_c   1.000
_cell.angle_alpha   90.00
_cell.angle_beta   90.00
_cell.angle_gamma   90.00
#
_symmetry.space_group_name_H-M   'P 1'
#
loop_
_entity.id
_entity.type
_entity.pdbx_description
1 polymer ?
#
loop_
_entity_poly.entity_id
_entity_poly.type
_entity_poly.pdbx_seq_one_letter_code
_entity_poly.pdbx_strand_id
1 'polypeptide(L)'
;MKKVSLLVVLTMGLTLGWVNFSTAVNYHSIVFARAYHHKRHHKTKRHHRLKRRHRRYRLVTVRQHRYALAPYHFKRFKILNNHNYTRWTYRYKYAADNGRRHYLHTIGGNQKVKFSSYLFLPNDIKSRHYDWGDVQGLTMTPNNHYLYVLCNRDHKKNDNDYNGWIVRYDMRKLRRMGIAGKRFELLRKISYLYYQHKINHFNRYQRKILSAIKVGPRFETGHGQSLAYNTKNHQLWLIQIGKVSRPKAAMLEIGATSLKPVRKVIFKFSSKIPISDVLTFDEHGNAYSFTRSMNKFIKIYKGRITGNSVHFHLIMQGLSHWPGTVIQSLSYNPRTNRLYLVSDGGIMSIPVNKLGHLKNRDVHDSKISGRREFEGITFDNHGSGYLLVHQIPELMKANRIF
;
A
#
# COMPACT_ATOMS: atom_id res chain seq x y z
N MET A 1 3.09 71.92 25.09
CA MET A 1 2.24 73.04 24.59
C MET A 1 1.98 72.76 23.11
N LYS A 2 0.78 72.66 22.55
CA LYS A 2 -0.62 72.79 23.01
C LYS A 2 -1.45 71.70 22.31
N LYS A 3 -2.46 71.21 23.03
CA LYS A 3 -3.65 70.50 22.57
C LYS A 3 -4.47 71.37 21.59
N VAL A 4 -5.38 70.74 20.83
CA VAL A 4 -6.86 70.99 20.78
C VAL A 4 -7.38 70.42 19.44
N SER A 5 -8.05 69.25 19.43
CA SER A 5 -9.52 68.99 19.50
C SER A 5 -10.22 69.14 18.13
N LEU A 6 -10.74 68.07 17.52
CA LEU A 6 -12.03 67.37 17.76
C LEU A 6 -13.23 68.06 17.08
N LEU A 7 -13.81 67.43 16.06
CA LEU A 7 -15.27 67.32 15.94
C LEU A 7 -15.70 66.11 15.10
N VAL A 8 -16.71 65.44 15.65
CA VAL A 8 -17.40 64.23 15.23
C VAL A 8 -18.75 64.65 14.63
N VAL A 9 -19.23 63.98 13.57
CA VAL A 9 -20.68 63.79 13.35
C VAL A 9 -20.95 62.37 12.85
N LEU A 10 -21.82 61.68 13.60
CA LEU A 10 -22.41 60.37 13.34
C LEU A 10 -23.38 60.40 12.14
N THR A 11 -23.57 59.26 11.49
CA THR A 11 -24.93 58.81 11.11
C THR A 11 -25.02 57.27 11.12
N MET A 12 -26.20 56.81 11.50
CA MET A 12 -26.61 55.46 11.95
C MET A 12 -26.85 54.47 10.79
N GLY A 13 -26.94 53.17 11.10
CA GLY A 13 -27.88 52.28 10.37
C GLY A 13 -27.49 50.82 10.08
N LEU A 14 -27.58 49.95 11.09
CA LEU A 14 -28.23 48.61 11.09
C LEU A 14 -28.22 47.65 9.86
N THR A 15 -27.64 46.47 10.12
CA THR A 15 -28.16 45.07 9.93
C THR A 15 -28.21 44.31 8.59
N LEU A 16 -27.80 43.03 8.71
CA LEU A 16 -28.16 41.80 7.95
C LEU A 16 -27.65 41.73 6.49
N GLY A 17 -27.20 40.61 5.94
CA GLY A 17 -27.21 39.20 6.30
C GLY A 17 -26.52 38.41 5.17
N TRP A 18 -26.20 37.16 5.45
CA TRP A 18 -25.49 36.20 4.61
C TRP A 18 -26.03 36.03 3.18
N VAL A 19 -25.15 35.66 2.23
CA VAL A 19 -25.08 34.34 1.56
C VAL A 19 -23.93 34.36 0.54
N ASN A 20 -22.87 33.58 0.81
CA ASN A 20 -21.83 33.26 -0.17
C ASN A 20 -22.17 31.90 -0.82
N PHE A 21 -22.63 31.93 -2.07
CA PHE A 21 -22.67 30.74 -2.92
C PHE A 21 -21.29 30.55 -3.56
N SER A 22 -20.54 29.54 -3.11
CA SER A 22 -19.37 29.04 -3.85
C SER A 22 -19.71 27.68 -4.47
N THR A 23 -19.99 27.68 -5.76
CA THR A 23 -20.10 26.46 -6.58
C THR A 23 -18.73 26.15 -7.19
N ALA A 24 -17.90 25.42 -6.44
CA ALA A 24 -16.66 24.85 -6.97
C ALA A 24 -16.98 23.63 -7.85
N VAL A 25 -16.97 23.82 -9.18
CA VAL A 25 -17.10 22.75 -10.17
C VAL A 25 -15.76 22.03 -10.33
N ASN A 26 -15.80 20.70 -10.11
CA ASN A 26 -14.70 19.74 -10.18
C ASN A 26 -13.99 19.69 -11.56
N TYR A 27 -12.76 20.20 -11.64
CA TYR A 27 -11.87 20.13 -12.80
C TYR A 27 -10.75 19.08 -12.64
N HIS A 28 -11.04 17.81 -12.37
CA HIS A 28 -9.97 16.79 -12.18
C HIS A 28 -10.08 15.51 -13.03
N SER A 29 -10.96 15.48 -14.04
CA SER A 29 -11.16 14.27 -14.86
C SER A 29 -10.53 14.32 -16.27
N ILE A 30 -9.87 15.42 -16.66
CA ILE A 30 -9.50 15.65 -18.09
C ILE A 30 -8.00 15.49 -18.39
N VAL A 31 -7.10 15.53 -17.41
CA VAL A 31 -5.64 15.61 -17.69
C VAL A 31 -4.98 14.25 -18.00
N PHE A 32 -5.62 13.11 -17.73
CA PHE A 32 -5.02 11.79 -17.95
C PHE A 32 -5.24 11.16 -19.33
N ALA A 33 -5.92 11.83 -20.28
CA ALA A 33 -6.32 11.19 -21.55
C ALA A 33 -6.06 11.97 -22.85
N ARG A 34 -5.37 13.11 -22.85
CA ARG A 34 -5.08 13.86 -24.09
C ARG A 34 -3.60 13.99 -24.39
N ALA A 35 -3.02 12.92 -24.91
CA ALA A 35 -1.89 13.00 -25.82
C ALA A 35 -2.13 11.96 -26.93
N TYR A 36 -2.08 12.41 -28.19
CA TYR A 36 -2.40 11.72 -29.44
C TYR A 36 -3.84 11.89 -29.98
N HIS A 37 -4.06 12.97 -30.74
CA HIS A 37 -4.37 12.87 -32.17
C HIS A 37 -4.40 14.27 -32.79
N HIS A 38 -3.52 14.51 -33.77
CA HIS A 38 -3.65 15.64 -34.69
C HIS A 38 -3.41 15.09 -36.10
N LYS A 39 -4.48 14.95 -36.89
CA LYS A 39 -4.61 15.50 -38.25
C LYS A 39 -5.86 14.99 -38.98
N ARG A 40 -6.54 16.00 -39.54
CA ARG A 40 -7.30 16.08 -40.80
C ARG A 40 -8.73 15.51 -40.86
N HIS A 41 -9.62 16.45 -41.18
CA HIS A 41 -10.98 16.30 -41.68
C HIS A 41 -11.02 15.45 -42.95
N HIS A 42 -11.97 14.51 -43.02
CA HIS A 42 -12.87 14.36 -44.15
C HIS A 42 -14.18 13.75 -43.64
N LYS A 43 -15.29 14.46 -43.86
CA LYS A 43 -16.66 13.96 -43.68
C LYS A 43 -16.91 12.90 -44.74
N THR A 44 -17.42 11.72 -44.36
CA THR A 44 -18.41 10.97 -45.15
C THR A 44 -19.02 9.84 -44.32
N LYS A 45 -20.30 9.57 -44.64
CA LYS A 45 -21.27 8.75 -43.94
C LYS A 45 -20.88 7.27 -43.93
N ARG A 46 -20.70 6.68 -42.74
CA ARG A 46 -20.93 5.24 -42.49
C ARG A 46 -21.24 5.01 -41.01
N HIS A 47 -22.41 5.49 -40.61
CA HIS A 47 -23.07 5.04 -39.39
C HIS A 47 -23.55 3.61 -39.61
N HIS A 48 -22.85 2.62 -39.07
CA HIS A 48 -23.42 1.43 -38.43
C HIS A 48 -22.29 0.52 -37.96
N ARG A 49 -22.44 -0.02 -36.73
CA ARG A 49 -21.55 -0.98 -36.04
C ARG A 49 -20.16 -0.47 -35.65
N LEU A 50 -20.08 0.12 -34.45
CA LEU A 50 -19.05 -0.20 -33.43
C LEU A 50 -19.30 0.64 -32.14
N LYS A 51 -20.51 0.56 -31.57
CA LYS A 51 -20.70 0.89 -30.15
C LYS A 51 -20.13 -0.25 -29.32
N ARG A 52 -18.80 -0.28 -29.15
CA ARG A 52 -18.12 -1.11 -28.15
C ARG A 52 -18.71 -0.75 -26.79
N ARG A 53 -19.45 -1.71 -26.21
CA ARG A 53 -20.00 -1.67 -24.86
C ARG A 53 -18.89 -1.35 -23.84
N HIS A 54 -18.72 -0.09 -23.48
CA HIS A 54 -18.13 0.26 -22.19
C HIS A 54 -19.15 -0.12 -21.11
N ARG A 55 -19.18 -1.40 -20.72
CA ARG A 55 -19.80 -1.80 -19.45
C ARG A 55 -19.07 -1.01 -18.36
N ARG A 56 -19.73 0.01 -17.79
CA ARG A 56 -19.27 0.66 -16.56
C ARG A 56 -19.23 -0.45 -15.52
N TYR A 57 -18.04 -0.92 -15.16
CA TYR A 57 -17.85 -1.85 -14.04
C TYR A 57 -18.35 -1.14 -12.78
N ARG A 58 -19.57 -1.50 -12.34
CA ARG A 58 -20.18 -1.03 -11.10
C ARG A 58 -19.59 -1.85 -9.95
N LEU A 59 -19.18 -1.17 -8.89
CA LEU A 59 -18.73 -1.84 -7.65
C LEU A 59 -19.86 -2.73 -7.13
N VAL A 60 -19.57 -4.02 -6.93
CA VAL A 60 -20.49 -4.97 -6.31
C VAL A 60 -20.21 -5.01 -4.80
N THR A 61 -21.22 -4.72 -3.98
CA THR A 61 -21.09 -4.72 -2.52
C THR A 61 -21.91 -5.86 -1.92
N VAL A 62 -21.28 -6.67 -1.09
CA VAL A 62 -21.88 -7.78 -0.35
C VAL A 62 -21.73 -7.52 1.14
N ARG A 63 -22.76 -7.83 1.93
CA ARG A 63 -22.73 -7.76 3.40
C ARG A 63 -22.80 -9.16 3.98
N GLN A 64 -21.75 -9.57 4.68
CA GLN A 64 -21.71 -10.82 5.41
C GLN A 64 -22.30 -10.62 6.82
N HIS A 65 -23.31 -11.43 7.16
CA HIS A 65 -23.99 -11.36 8.45
C HIS A 65 -23.26 -12.13 9.56
N ARG A 66 -22.69 -13.30 9.24
CA ARG A 66 -21.94 -14.12 10.20
C ARG A 66 -20.56 -13.52 10.47
N TYR A 67 -20.04 -13.74 11.68
CA TYR A 67 -18.65 -13.38 11.99
C TYR A 67 -17.69 -14.11 11.06
N ALA A 68 -16.66 -13.40 10.60
CA ALA A 68 -15.64 -13.98 9.73
C ALA A 68 -14.70 -14.93 10.51
N LEU A 69 -14.48 -14.69 11.80
CA LEU A 69 -13.67 -15.54 12.66
C LEU A 69 -14.50 -16.68 13.24
N ALA A 70 -14.10 -17.91 12.96
CA ALA A 70 -14.66 -19.11 13.55
C ALA A 70 -14.47 -19.11 15.09
N PRO A 71 -15.42 -19.69 15.86
CA PRO A 71 -15.28 -19.80 17.31
C PRO A 71 -14.06 -20.65 17.68
N TYR A 72 -13.43 -20.33 18.81
CA TYR A 72 -12.28 -21.07 19.33
C TYR A 72 -12.23 -20.97 20.86
N HIS A 73 -11.60 -21.96 21.50
CA HIS A 73 -11.42 -21.99 22.96
C HIS A 73 -10.04 -21.47 23.33
N PHE A 74 -9.97 -20.25 23.86
CA PHE A 74 -8.69 -19.61 24.19
C PHE A 74 -7.83 -20.40 25.19
N LYS A 75 -8.44 -21.20 26.08
CA LYS A 75 -7.71 -22.10 27.01
C LYS A 75 -6.78 -23.10 26.30
N ARG A 76 -7.04 -23.41 25.03
CA ARG A 76 -6.21 -24.32 24.21
C ARG A 76 -5.15 -23.59 23.39
N PHE A 77 -5.10 -22.26 23.45
CA PHE A 77 -4.17 -21.46 22.67
C PHE A 77 -2.76 -21.55 23.26
N LYS A 78 -1.80 -22.05 22.48
CA LYS A 78 -0.40 -22.16 22.90
C LYS A 78 0.37 -20.91 22.50
N ILE A 79 1.36 -20.52 23.30
CA ILE A 79 2.26 -19.43 22.96
C ILE A 79 3.67 -20.00 22.85
N LEU A 80 4.29 -19.85 21.68
CA LEU A 80 5.72 -20.12 21.52
C LEU A 80 6.50 -18.91 21.99
N ASN A 81 7.37 -19.11 22.97
CA ASN A 81 8.32 -18.09 23.40
C ASN A 81 9.49 -18.00 22.41
N ASN A 82 9.30 -17.30 21.30
CA ASN A 82 10.32 -17.12 20.26
C ASN A 82 11.45 -16.19 20.70
N HIS A 83 12.68 -16.57 20.41
CA HIS A 83 13.90 -15.84 20.78
C HIS A 83 14.37 -14.95 19.63
N ASN A 84 15.37 -14.09 19.87
CA ASN A 84 15.99 -13.23 18.86
C ASN A 84 15.00 -12.27 18.18
N TYR A 85 14.24 -11.50 18.95
CA TYR A 85 13.22 -10.60 18.43
C TYR A 85 13.67 -9.13 18.51
N THR A 86 13.21 -8.32 17.56
CA THR A 86 13.54 -6.88 17.53
C THR A 86 12.58 -6.09 18.45
N ARG A 87 13.07 -5.63 19.60
CA ARG A 87 12.31 -4.78 20.56
C ARG A 87 13.03 -3.44 20.77
N TRP A 88 12.91 -2.53 19.82
CA TRP A 88 13.55 -1.22 19.90
C TRP A 88 12.53 -0.14 19.62
N THR A 89 12.42 0.88 20.50
CA THR A 89 11.72 2.13 20.17
C THR A 89 12.32 2.71 18.89
N TYR A 90 11.60 2.55 17.80
CA TYR A 90 12.07 2.92 16.48
C TYR A 90 11.61 4.34 16.19
N ARG A 91 12.57 5.25 16.02
CA ARG A 91 12.34 6.55 15.38
C ARG A 91 12.93 6.47 13.99
N TYR A 92 12.07 6.48 12.99
CA TYR A 92 12.50 6.46 11.60
C TYR A 92 13.22 7.77 11.23
N LYS A 93 14.08 7.69 10.21
CA LYS A 93 14.80 8.82 9.63
C LYS A 93 14.54 8.86 8.12
N TYR A 94 14.42 10.07 7.59
CA TYR A 94 14.44 10.29 6.15
C TYR A 94 15.81 9.85 5.61
N ALA A 95 15.80 9.17 4.46
CA ALA A 95 17.04 8.98 3.73
C ALA A 95 17.50 10.32 3.11
N ALA A 96 18.73 10.36 2.58
CA ALA A 96 19.13 11.45 1.72
C ALA A 96 18.60 11.19 0.30
N ASP A 97 17.94 12.15 -0.34
CA ASP A 97 17.60 12.05 -1.78
C ASP A 97 18.75 12.63 -2.62
N ASN A 98 19.88 11.93 -2.63
CA ASN A 98 21.09 12.35 -3.35
C ASN A 98 21.34 11.52 -4.64
N GLY A 99 20.39 10.68 -5.03
CA GLY A 99 20.52 9.79 -6.19
C GLY A 99 21.50 8.62 -6.01
N ARG A 100 22.12 8.45 -4.83
CA ARG A 100 23.06 7.35 -4.55
C ARG A 100 22.31 6.09 -4.13
N ARG A 101 22.97 4.94 -4.28
CA ARG A 101 22.42 3.67 -3.83
C ARG A 101 22.42 3.62 -2.30
N HIS A 102 21.26 3.32 -1.72
CA HIS A 102 21.07 3.03 -0.31
C HIS A 102 21.25 1.54 -0.04
N TYR A 103 21.68 1.23 1.18
CA TYR A 103 21.87 -0.12 1.66
C TYR A 103 21.27 -0.26 3.05
N LEU A 104 20.57 -1.38 3.26
CA LEU A 104 20.19 -1.85 4.58
C LEU A 104 20.77 -3.24 4.76
N HIS A 105 21.10 -3.60 5.99
CA HIS A 105 21.65 -4.91 6.29
C HIS A 105 21.21 -5.36 7.67
N THR A 106 21.19 -6.68 7.87
CA THR A 106 20.92 -7.25 9.18
C THR A 106 22.01 -6.86 10.19
N ILE A 107 21.60 -6.32 11.34
CA ILE A 107 22.46 -5.99 12.49
C ILE A 107 22.15 -6.87 13.72
N GLY A 108 21.15 -7.75 13.64
CA GLY A 108 20.76 -8.66 14.71
C GLY A 108 19.74 -9.68 14.24
N GLY A 109 19.42 -10.67 15.06
CA GLY A 109 18.58 -11.80 14.66
C GLY A 109 19.37 -12.91 13.96
N ASN A 110 18.69 -14.04 13.73
CA ASN A 110 19.27 -15.29 13.21
C ASN A 110 19.19 -15.42 11.68
N GLN A 111 18.52 -14.51 10.98
CA GLN A 111 18.47 -14.47 9.52
C GLN A 111 19.22 -13.26 8.99
N LYS A 112 20.25 -13.48 8.17
CA LYS A 112 21.03 -12.41 7.54
C LYS A 112 20.50 -12.08 6.15
N VAL A 113 20.40 -10.79 5.85
CA VAL A 113 20.04 -10.24 4.54
C VAL A 113 20.67 -8.87 4.35
N LYS A 114 20.97 -8.51 3.10
CA LYS A 114 21.29 -7.15 2.69
C LYS A 114 20.28 -6.70 1.64
N PHE A 115 19.75 -5.50 1.80
CA PHE A 115 18.92 -4.83 0.81
C PHE A 115 19.71 -3.70 0.17
N SER A 116 19.51 -3.50 -1.12
CA SER A 116 20.07 -2.36 -1.85
C SER A 116 19.00 -1.72 -2.73
N SER A 117 19.13 -0.43 -3.01
CA SER A 117 18.19 0.28 -3.88
C SER A 117 18.01 -0.46 -5.19
N TYR A 118 16.77 -0.70 -5.56
CA TYR A 118 16.41 -1.35 -6.80
C TYR A 118 15.61 -0.44 -7.71
N LEU A 119 14.74 0.40 -7.13
CA LEU A 119 14.01 1.43 -7.87
C LEU A 119 13.66 2.58 -6.93
N PHE A 120 14.00 3.80 -7.31
CA PHE A 120 13.46 4.99 -6.66
C PHE A 120 12.09 5.27 -7.25
N LEU A 121 11.06 5.14 -6.41
CA LEU A 121 9.70 5.42 -6.82
C LEU A 121 9.51 6.93 -6.93
N PRO A 122 8.58 7.39 -7.79
CA PRO A 122 8.18 8.79 -7.84
C PRO A 122 7.89 9.34 -6.44
N ASN A 123 8.38 10.55 -6.20
CA ASN A 123 8.20 11.28 -4.94
C ASN A 123 8.17 12.78 -5.26
N ASP A 124 7.51 13.58 -4.42
CA ASP A 124 7.60 15.03 -4.46
C ASP A 124 8.33 15.51 -3.20
N ILE A 125 9.59 15.90 -3.35
CA ILE A 125 10.43 16.35 -2.23
C ILE A 125 10.38 17.87 -2.06
N LYS A 126 9.75 18.61 -2.99
CA LYS A 126 9.86 20.07 -3.04
C LYS A 126 8.55 20.85 -3.04
N SER A 127 7.38 20.23 -3.16
CA SER A 127 6.11 20.96 -3.08
C SER A 127 5.30 20.60 -1.82
N ARG A 128 4.78 21.63 -1.14
CA ARG A 128 3.80 21.50 -0.05
C ARG A 128 2.39 21.08 -0.55
N HIS A 129 2.28 20.69 -1.82
CA HIS A 129 1.02 20.38 -2.52
C HIS A 129 1.15 19.08 -3.35
N TYR A 130 1.22 17.96 -2.64
CA TYR A 130 1.25 16.54 -3.03
C TYR A 130 0.49 16.10 -4.30
N ASP A 131 1.03 15.11 -5.04
CA ASP A 131 0.21 14.24 -5.92
C ASP A 131 0.66 12.76 -6.07
N TRP A 132 1.80 12.32 -5.49
CA TRP A 132 2.21 10.89 -5.49
C TRP A 132 1.83 10.10 -4.21
N GLY A 133 1.49 10.82 -3.14
CA GLY A 133 0.99 10.26 -1.88
C GLY A 133 2.04 9.46 -1.11
N ASP A 134 1.65 9.07 0.10
CA ASP A 134 2.44 8.21 0.96
C ASP A 134 2.29 6.76 0.52
N VAL A 135 3.40 6.10 0.22
CA VAL A 135 3.37 4.66 -0.03
C VAL A 135 3.05 3.95 1.28
N GLN A 136 2.05 3.07 1.27
CA GLN A 136 1.49 2.38 2.46
C GLN A 136 1.46 0.85 2.31
N GLY A 137 1.75 0.34 1.11
CA GLY A 137 1.77 -1.10 0.88
C GLY A 137 2.18 -1.46 -0.54
N LEU A 138 2.59 -2.71 -0.73
CA LEU A 138 2.91 -3.25 -2.05
C LEU A 138 2.55 -4.71 -2.23
N THR A 139 2.36 -5.10 -3.48
CA THR A 139 2.39 -6.49 -3.89
C THR A 139 2.93 -6.62 -5.31
N MET A 140 3.28 -7.83 -5.70
CA MET A 140 3.87 -8.13 -6.99
C MET A 140 3.24 -9.38 -7.58
N THR A 141 3.07 -9.41 -8.90
CA THR A 141 2.76 -10.64 -9.62
C THR A 141 3.94 -11.62 -9.50
N PRO A 142 3.72 -12.93 -9.34
CA PRO A 142 4.80 -13.85 -8.98
C PRO A 142 5.92 -13.96 -10.03
N ASN A 143 5.61 -13.71 -11.29
CA ASN A 143 6.58 -13.64 -12.40
C ASN A 143 7.32 -12.29 -12.50
N ASN A 144 7.25 -11.45 -11.47
CA ASN A 144 7.88 -10.15 -11.38
C ASN A 144 7.58 -9.24 -12.60
N HIS A 145 6.34 -9.30 -13.10
CA HIS A 145 5.87 -8.46 -14.19
C HIS A 145 5.31 -7.13 -13.69
N TYR A 146 4.28 -7.18 -12.86
CA TYR A 146 3.68 -5.98 -12.28
C TYR A 146 4.00 -5.89 -10.80
N LEU A 147 4.47 -4.70 -10.41
CA LEU A 147 4.49 -4.24 -9.03
C LEU A 147 3.29 -3.31 -8.86
N TYR A 148 2.52 -3.50 -7.81
CA TYR A 148 1.45 -2.61 -7.39
C TYR A 148 1.86 -1.97 -6.07
N VAL A 149 1.73 -0.65 -5.99
CA VAL A 149 2.01 0.13 -4.79
C VAL A 149 0.74 0.88 -4.43
N LEU A 150 0.30 0.72 -3.18
CA LEU A 150 -0.81 1.47 -2.61
C LEU A 150 -0.26 2.79 -2.06
N CYS A 151 -0.85 3.88 -2.51
CA CYS A 151 -0.53 5.24 -2.07
C CYS A 151 -1.76 5.85 -1.39
N ASN A 152 -1.57 6.52 -0.26
CA ASN A 152 -2.60 7.31 0.41
C ASN A 152 -2.25 8.80 0.37
N ARG A 153 -3.23 9.67 0.57
CA ARG A 153 -2.96 11.09 0.78
C ARG A 153 -2.40 11.30 2.19
N ASP A 154 -1.43 12.20 2.31
CA ASP A 154 -0.84 12.55 3.60
C ASP A 154 -1.93 12.90 4.62
N HIS A 155 -1.88 12.22 5.76
CA HIS A 155 -2.80 12.42 6.88
C HIS A 155 -2.45 13.76 7.54
N LYS A 156 -3.01 14.87 7.06
CA LYS A 156 -3.09 16.06 7.92
C LYS A 156 -3.73 15.62 9.24
N LYS A 157 -3.23 16.14 10.37
CA LYS A 157 -3.59 15.68 11.74
C LYS A 157 -5.10 15.57 12.03
N ASN A 158 -5.95 16.22 11.23
CA ASN A 158 -7.41 16.22 11.34
C ASN A 158 -8.15 15.64 10.11
N ASP A 159 -7.44 15.12 9.11
CA ASP A 159 -8.06 14.54 7.91
C ASP A 159 -8.41 13.07 8.17
N ASN A 160 -9.71 12.78 8.21
CA ASN A 160 -10.27 11.42 8.16
C ASN A 160 -10.24 10.83 6.75
N ASP A 161 -9.39 11.38 5.88
CA ASP A 161 -9.38 11.10 4.45
C ASP A 161 -8.63 9.79 4.19
N TYR A 162 -9.31 8.66 4.39
CA TYR A 162 -8.86 7.31 4.00
C TYR A 162 -8.91 7.11 2.48
N ASN A 163 -8.48 8.13 1.74
CA ASN A 163 -8.52 8.14 0.30
C ASN A 163 -7.12 7.91 -0.26
N GLY A 164 -7.03 7.00 -1.21
CA GLY A 164 -5.79 6.62 -1.85
C GLY A 164 -6.00 6.12 -3.26
N TRP A 165 -4.94 5.60 -3.86
CA TRP A 165 -4.94 5.03 -5.20
C TRP A 165 -3.84 3.98 -5.31
N ILE A 166 -3.91 3.16 -6.35
CA ILE A 166 -2.86 2.16 -6.63
C ILE A 166 -2.07 2.60 -7.86
N VAL A 167 -0.76 2.56 -7.76
CA VAL A 167 0.16 2.74 -8.88
C VAL A 167 0.70 1.38 -9.29
N ARG A 168 0.56 1.03 -10.57
CA ARG A 168 1.12 -0.19 -11.16
C ARG A 168 2.37 0.15 -11.98
N TYR A 169 3.46 -0.53 -11.71
CA TYR A 169 4.71 -0.45 -12.46
C TYR A 169 4.94 -1.73 -13.27
N ASP A 170 5.24 -1.58 -14.56
CA ASP A 170 5.69 -2.65 -15.44
C ASP A 170 7.19 -2.89 -15.23
N MET A 171 7.49 -3.81 -14.32
CA MET A 171 8.85 -4.15 -13.92
C MET A 171 9.64 -4.81 -15.05
N ARG A 172 8.97 -5.49 -16.01
CA ARG A 172 9.63 -6.04 -17.20
C ARG A 172 10.13 -4.94 -18.13
N LYS A 173 9.33 -3.89 -18.37
CA LYS A 173 9.77 -2.72 -19.14
C LYS A 173 10.92 -2.00 -18.43
N LEU A 174 10.77 -1.73 -17.13
CA LEU A 174 11.78 -1.02 -16.35
C LEU A 174 13.12 -1.77 -16.30
N ARG A 175 13.11 -3.10 -16.14
CA ARG A 175 14.33 -3.93 -16.22
C ARG A 175 14.95 -3.92 -17.62
N ARG A 176 14.16 -4.12 -18.68
CA ARG A 176 14.66 -4.12 -20.07
C ARG A 176 15.30 -2.78 -20.46
N MET A 177 14.79 -1.67 -19.92
CA MET A 177 15.38 -0.35 -20.11
C MET A 177 16.58 -0.09 -19.20
N GLY A 178 16.99 -1.03 -18.34
CA GLY A 178 18.07 -0.82 -17.36
C GLY A 178 17.76 0.27 -16.34
N ILE A 179 16.48 0.50 -16.02
CA ILE A 179 16.06 1.43 -14.97
C ILE A 179 16.13 0.70 -13.63
N ALA A 180 15.35 -0.38 -13.48
CA ALA A 180 15.37 -1.17 -12.25
C ALA A 180 16.75 -1.83 -12.06
N GLY A 181 17.38 -1.59 -10.91
CA GLY A 181 18.68 -2.13 -10.51
C GLY A 181 19.90 -1.36 -11.00
N LYS A 182 19.85 -0.70 -12.16
CA LYS A 182 21.00 0.01 -12.76
C LYS A 182 20.86 1.54 -12.65
N ARG A 183 19.88 2.13 -13.34
CA ARG A 183 19.56 3.57 -13.31
C ARG A 183 18.30 3.83 -12.48
N PHE A 184 18.33 3.36 -11.24
CA PHE A 184 17.16 3.26 -10.36
C PHE A 184 16.56 4.63 -10.00
N GLU A 185 17.35 5.70 -10.06
CA GLU A 185 16.97 7.08 -9.82
C GLU A 185 16.19 7.73 -10.97
N LEU A 186 16.36 7.21 -12.20
CA LEU A 186 15.85 7.87 -13.40
C LEU A 186 14.32 7.89 -13.46
N LEU A 187 13.64 6.86 -12.93
CA LEU A 187 12.17 6.84 -12.85
C LEU A 187 11.64 8.04 -12.06
N ARG A 188 12.15 8.25 -10.84
CA ARG A 188 11.78 9.39 -9.98
C ARG A 188 12.06 10.72 -10.68
N LYS A 189 13.25 10.90 -11.26
CA LYS A 189 13.63 12.14 -11.97
C LYS A 189 12.67 12.45 -13.13
N ILE A 190 12.35 11.47 -13.96
CA ILE A 190 11.46 11.65 -15.11
C ILE A 190 10.01 11.89 -14.67
N SER A 191 9.53 11.16 -13.65
CA SER A 191 8.20 11.41 -13.06
C SER A 191 8.09 12.80 -12.44
N TYR A 192 9.15 13.30 -11.81
CA TYR A 192 9.21 14.67 -11.29
C TYR A 192 9.12 15.70 -12.42
N LEU A 193 9.89 15.56 -13.49
CA LEU A 193 9.81 16.47 -14.65
C LEU A 193 8.45 16.41 -15.35
N TYR A 194 7.84 15.22 -15.42
CA TYR A 194 6.49 15.05 -15.96
C TYR A 194 5.47 15.84 -15.15
N TYR A 195 5.55 15.74 -13.82
CA TYR A 195 4.69 16.47 -12.90
C TYR A 195 4.87 17.98 -12.99
N GLN A 196 6.11 18.47 -13.18
CA GLN A 196 6.41 19.89 -13.38
C GLN A 196 5.94 20.43 -14.75
N HIS A 197 5.11 19.68 -15.48
CA HIS A 197 4.63 20.00 -16.83
C HIS A 197 5.75 20.24 -17.87
N LYS A 198 6.98 19.78 -17.61
CA LYS A 198 8.14 19.93 -18.52
C LYS A 198 8.18 18.85 -19.61
N ILE A 199 7.02 18.34 -20.02
CA ILE A 199 6.86 17.17 -20.89
C ILE A 199 7.15 17.45 -22.36
N ASN A 200 7.12 18.72 -22.78
CA ASN A 200 7.30 19.11 -24.18
C ASN A 200 8.69 18.75 -24.72
N HIS A 201 9.68 18.65 -23.84
CA HIS A 201 11.07 18.29 -24.19
C HIS A 201 11.36 16.80 -24.01
N PHE A 202 10.35 15.96 -23.76
CA PHE A 202 10.60 14.53 -23.51
C PHE A 202 10.91 13.79 -24.81
N ASN A 203 12.09 13.19 -24.85
CA ASN A 203 12.48 12.29 -25.93
C ASN A 203 11.71 10.96 -25.85
N ARG A 204 11.84 10.13 -26.89
CA ARG A 204 11.18 8.81 -27.00
C ARG A 204 11.47 7.91 -25.79
N TYR A 205 12.70 7.96 -25.27
CA TYR A 205 13.14 7.13 -24.15
C TYR A 205 12.44 7.54 -22.84
N GLN A 206 12.36 8.84 -22.54
CA GLN A 206 11.67 9.36 -21.36
C GLN A 206 10.16 9.05 -21.38
N ARG A 207 9.51 9.17 -22.55
CA ARG A 207 8.10 8.76 -22.71
C ARG A 207 7.90 7.26 -22.48
N LYS A 208 8.87 6.43 -22.91
CA LYS A 208 8.84 4.98 -22.68
C LYS A 208 8.98 4.64 -21.20
N ILE A 209 9.79 5.36 -20.44
CA ILE A 209 9.89 5.24 -18.97
C ILE A 209 8.53 5.51 -18.32
N LEU A 210 7.88 6.63 -18.66
CA LEU A 210 6.54 6.96 -18.13
C LEU A 210 5.48 5.91 -18.51
N SER A 211 5.56 5.33 -19.70
CA SER A 211 4.65 4.27 -20.16
C SER A 211 4.71 2.96 -19.33
N ALA A 212 5.72 2.83 -18.46
CA ALA A 212 5.82 1.74 -17.51
C ALA A 212 5.02 1.99 -16.22
N ILE A 213 4.47 3.19 -16.02
CA ILE A 213 3.66 3.57 -14.87
C ILE A 213 2.20 3.64 -15.29
N LYS A 214 1.31 3.09 -14.48
CA LYS A 214 -0.14 3.31 -14.57
C LYS A 214 -0.67 3.74 -13.20
N VAL A 215 -1.23 4.93 -13.14
CA VAL A 215 -1.87 5.46 -11.92
C VAL A 215 -3.37 5.12 -11.98
N GLY A 216 -3.87 4.53 -10.90
CA GLY A 216 -5.30 4.26 -10.72
C GLY A 216 -6.09 5.49 -10.29
N PRO A 217 -7.42 5.46 -10.40
CA PRO A 217 -8.25 6.53 -9.84
C PRO A 217 -8.24 6.48 -8.32
N ARG A 218 -8.64 7.58 -7.68
CA ARG A 218 -8.81 7.64 -6.22
C ARG A 218 -10.01 6.81 -5.76
N PHE A 219 -9.89 6.21 -4.59
CA PHE A 219 -10.98 5.52 -3.88
C PHE A 219 -10.69 5.45 -2.37
N GLU A 220 -11.69 5.08 -1.58
CA GLU A 220 -11.55 4.91 -0.13
C GLU A 220 -10.74 3.62 0.15
N THR A 221 -9.49 3.76 0.59
CA THR A 221 -8.55 2.67 0.86
C THR A 221 -8.60 2.17 2.30
N GLY A 222 -9.10 2.97 3.24
CA GLY A 222 -8.92 2.71 4.67
C GLY A 222 -7.50 3.08 5.12
N HIS A 223 -7.04 2.51 6.24
CA HIS A 223 -5.65 2.72 6.73
C HIS A 223 -4.60 2.42 5.65
N GLY A 224 -4.85 1.44 4.78
CA GLY A 224 -4.08 1.24 3.55
C GLY A 224 -2.80 0.41 3.69
N GLN A 225 -2.61 -0.30 4.80
CA GLN A 225 -1.41 -1.12 5.04
C GLN A 225 -1.38 -2.50 4.34
N SER A 226 -2.46 -2.92 3.64
CA SER A 226 -2.46 -4.18 2.88
C SER A 226 -2.75 -3.98 1.40
N LEU A 227 -1.87 -4.54 0.57
CA LEU A 227 -2.21 -4.89 -0.79
C LEU A 227 -1.67 -6.29 -1.04
N ALA A 228 -2.53 -7.22 -1.44
CA ALA A 228 -2.19 -8.62 -1.54
C ALA A 228 -2.62 -9.20 -2.89
N TYR A 229 -1.72 -9.93 -3.53
CA TYR A 229 -2.02 -10.68 -4.75
C TYR A 229 -2.26 -12.14 -4.41
N ASN A 230 -3.44 -12.66 -4.76
CA ASN A 230 -3.75 -14.07 -4.67
C ASN A 230 -3.28 -14.77 -5.95
N THR A 231 -2.23 -15.59 -5.83
CA THR A 231 -1.59 -16.24 -6.98
C THR A 231 -2.46 -17.33 -7.60
N LYS A 232 -3.35 -17.96 -6.82
CA LYS A 232 -4.22 -19.04 -7.27
C LYS A 232 -5.27 -18.58 -8.28
N ASN A 233 -5.79 -17.36 -8.13
CA ASN A 233 -6.86 -16.85 -8.98
C ASN A 233 -6.58 -15.46 -9.59
N HIS A 234 -5.35 -14.99 -9.45
CA HIS A 234 -4.84 -13.74 -10.02
C HIS A 234 -5.57 -12.47 -9.55
N GLN A 235 -6.20 -12.50 -8.37
CA GLN A 235 -6.93 -11.37 -7.82
C GLN A 235 -6.05 -10.49 -6.92
N LEU A 236 -6.33 -9.19 -6.92
CA LEU A 236 -5.76 -8.24 -5.97
C LEU A 236 -6.78 -7.94 -4.87
N TRP A 237 -6.33 -7.92 -3.63
CA TRP A 237 -7.16 -7.67 -2.46
C TRP A 237 -6.52 -6.65 -1.51
N LEU A 238 -7.37 -5.87 -0.87
CA LEU A 238 -7.02 -4.88 0.16
C LEU A 238 -8.01 -5.03 1.32
N ILE A 239 -7.53 -4.92 2.57
CA ILE A 239 -8.40 -4.75 3.73
C ILE A 239 -8.65 -3.26 3.97
N GLN A 240 -9.90 -2.86 3.89
CA GLN A 240 -10.35 -1.52 4.24
C GLN A 240 -10.81 -1.49 5.70
N ILE A 241 -10.08 -0.78 6.54
CA ILE A 241 -10.40 -0.50 7.95
C ILE A 241 -10.27 1.02 8.19
N GLY A 242 -11.24 1.64 8.88
CA GLY A 242 -11.16 3.04 9.32
C GLY A 242 -10.94 3.18 10.84
N LYS A 243 -10.61 4.39 11.32
CA LYS A 243 -10.35 4.66 12.76
C LYS A 243 -11.53 4.32 13.70
N VAL A 244 -12.78 4.49 13.26
CA VAL A 244 -13.95 4.58 14.16
C VAL A 244 -14.93 3.39 14.04
N SER A 245 -14.76 2.46 13.11
CA SER A 245 -15.77 1.44 12.79
C SER A 245 -15.46 0.01 13.23
N ARG A 246 -14.56 -0.20 14.19
CA ARG A 246 -14.36 -1.55 14.79
C ARG A 246 -15.69 -1.99 15.45
N PRO A 247 -16.28 -3.16 15.08
CA PRO A 247 -15.65 -4.36 14.52
C PRO A 247 -15.87 -4.60 13.00
N LYS A 248 -16.44 -3.63 12.27
CA LYS A 248 -16.71 -3.75 10.83
C LYS A 248 -15.44 -3.48 10.02
N ALA A 249 -15.16 -4.35 9.06
CA ALA A 249 -14.12 -4.19 8.06
C ALA A 249 -14.69 -4.52 6.68
N ALA A 250 -13.94 -4.20 5.63
CA ALA A 250 -14.28 -4.62 4.28
C ALA A 250 -13.07 -5.23 3.55
N MET A 251 -13.31 -6.30 2.79
CA MET A 251 -12.37 -6.80 1.80
C MET A 251 -12.71 -6.20 0.44
N LEU A 252 -11.73 -5.54 -0.19
CA LEU A 252 -11.87 -4.94 -1.51
C LEU A 252 -11.14 -5.80 -2.54
N GLU A 253 -11.87 -6.35 -3.51
CA GLU A 253 -11.26 -6.93 -4.72
C GLU A 253 -10.93 -5.77 -5.66
N ILE A 254 -9.66 -5.63 -6.04
CA ILE A 254 -9.17 -4.57 -6.92
C ILE A 254 -9.04 -5.12 -8.34
N GLY A 255 -9.61 -4.42 -9.31
CA GLY A 255 -9.42 -4.78 -10.71
C GLY A 255 -7.98 -4.50 -11.15
N ALA A 256 -7.22 -5.52 -11.51
CA ALA A 256 -5.80 -5.40 -11.89
C ALA A 256 -5.52 -4.44 -13.07
N THR A 257 -6.54 -4.18 -13.90
CA THR A 257 -6.48 -3.21 -15.00
C THR A 257 -7.05 -1.86 -14.62
N SER A 258 -8.19 -1.80 -13.92
CA SER A 258 -8.83 -0.54 -13.55
C SER A 258 -8.16 0.16 -12.37
N LEU A 259 -7.40 -0.59 -11.56
CA LEU A 259 -6.73 -0.16 -10.33
C LEU A 259 -7.69 0.48 -9.31
N LYS A 260 -8.94 -0.01 -9.29
CA LYS A 260 -9.99 0.43 -8.36
C LYS A 260 -10.83 -0.76 -7.89
N PRO A 261 -11.57 -0.63 -6.78
CA PRO A 261 -12.46 -1.68 -6.30
C PRO A 261 -13.48 -2.10 -7.37
N VAL A 262 -13.56 -3.40 -7.61
CA VAL A 262 -14.60 -4.04 -8.41
C VAL A 262 -15.58 -4.80 -7.53
N ARG A 263 -15.16 -5.21 -6.33
CA ARG A 263 -16.00 -5.86 -5.33
C ARG A 263 -15.65 -5.40 -3.91
N LYS A 264 -16.64 -5.35 -3.03
CA LYS A 264 -16.52 -5.03 -1.61
C LYS A 264 -17.32 -6.03 -0.77
N VAL A 265 -16.67 -6.78 0.11
CA VAL A 265 -17.32 -7.65 1.10
C VAL A 265 -17.21 -7.01 2.47
N ILE A 266 -18.32 -6.54 3.03
CA ILE A 266 -18.40 -5.93 4.36
C ILE A 266 -18.69 -7.03 5.38
N PHE A 267 -17.91 -7.11 6.45
CA PHE A 267 -18.03 -8.17 7.47
C PHE A 267 -17.68 -7.65 8.86
N LYS A 268 -18.09 -8.40 9.90
CA LYS A 268 -17.56 -8.27 11.26
C LYS A 268 -16.55 -9.39 11.49
N PHE A 269 -15.35 -9.09 11.97
CA PHE A 269 -14.36 -10.15 12.20
C PHE A 269 -14.79 -11.06 13.35
N SER A 270 -15.02 -10.48 14.53
CA SER A 270 -15.65 -11.13 15.68
C SER A 270 -16.36 -10.07 16.53
N SER A 271 -17.03 -10.48 17.61
CA SER A 271 -17.61 -9.53 18.58
C SER A 271 -16.58 -8.84 19.47
N LYS A 272 -15.39 -9.43 19.65
CA LYS A 272 -14.41 -9.00 20.65
C LYS A 272 -13.10 -8.48 20.07
N ILE A 273 -12.71 -8.99 18.90
CA ILE A 273 -11.40 -8.76 18.30
C ILE A 273 -11.61 -8.25 16.87
N PRO A 274 -11.06 -7.07 16.51
CA PRO A 274 -11.02 -6.62 15.12
C PRO A 274 -9.95 -7.40 14.35
N ILE A 275 -10.11 -7.49 13.02
CA ILE A 275 -9.01 -7.91 12.15
C ILE A 275 -7.94 -6.80 12.09
N SER A 276 -6.69 -7.16 11.78
CA SER A 276 -5.66 -6.20 11.39
C SER A 276 -5.82 -5.81 9.93
N ASP A 277 -5.20 -4.70 9.58
CA ASP A 277 -4.99 -4.13 8.25
C ASP A 277 -3.94 -4.84 7.39
N VAL A 278 -3.33 -5.95 7.85
CA VAL A 278 -2.38 -6.75 7.04
C VAL A 278 -3.03 -8.01 6.46
N LEU A 279 -2.68 -8.33 5.21
CA LEU A 279 -3.20 -9.47 4.45
C LEU A 279 -2.13 -10.05 3.52
N THR A 280 -2.09 -11.37 3.39
CA THR A 280 -1.39 -12.04 2.29
C THR A 280 -2.11 -13.32 1.86
N PHE A 281 -1.66 -13.93 0.77
CA PHE A 281 -2.12 -15.24 0.31
C PHE A 281 -0.94 -16.18 0.07
N ASP A 282 -1.12 -17.46 0.37
CA ASP A 282 -0.20 -18.51 -0.08
C ASP A 282 -0.53 -18.97 -1.51
N GLU A 283 0.28 -19.90 -2.05
CA GLU A 283 0.08 -20.46 -3.40
C GLU A 283 -1.24 -21.23 -3.57
N HIS A 284 -1.84 -21.66 -2.46
CA HIS A 284 -3.10 -22.38 -2.45
C HIS A 284 -4.32 -21.44 -2.30
N GLY A 285 -4.09 -20.13 -2.27
CA GLY A 285 -5.11 -19.10 -2.09
C GLY A 285 -5.68 -19.05 -0.67
N ASN A 286 -4.99 -19.63 0.32
CA ASN A 286 -5.33 -19.40 1.72
C ASN A 286 -4.93 -17.97 2.08
N ALA A 287 -5.86 -17.24 2.68
CA ALA A 287 -5.63 -15.89 3.18
C ALA A 287 -5.00 -15.95 4.58
N TYR A 288 -4.09 -15.03 4.87
CA TYR A 288 -3.48 -14.88 6.18
C TYR A 288 -3.55 -13.45 6.66
N SER A 289 -3.76 -13.27 7.96
CA SER A 289 -3.66 -12.00 8.66
C SER A 289 -3.12 -12.29 10.07
N PHE A 290 -2.63 -11.27 10.78
CA PHE A 290 -2.24 -11.44 12.17
C PHE A 290 -2.62 -10.20 12.98
N THR A 291 -2.86 -10.39 14.27
CA THR A 291 -3.05 -9.27 15.20
C THR A 291 -2.02 -9.35 16.32
N ARG A 292 -1.72 -8.18 16.90
CA ARG A 292 -1.04 -8.08 18.19
C ARG A 292 -2.09 -7.93 19.27
N SER A 293 -2.13 -8.85 20.22
CA SER A 293 -3.02 -8.71 21.37
C SER A 293 -2.51 -7.61 22.32
N MET A 294 -3.41 -7.03 23.13
CA MET A 294 -3.02 -6.09 24.19
C MET A 294 -1.99 -6.72 25.16
N ASN A 295 -1.97 -8.06 25.25
CA ASN A 295 -1.05 -8.86 26.07
C ASN A 295 0.22 -9.30 25.33
N LYS A 296 0.68 -8.51 24.33
CA LYS A 296 2.00 -8.55 23.67
C LYS A 296 2.33 -9.72 22.73
N PHE A 297 1.52 -10.78 22.64
CA PHE A 297 1.77 -11.90 21.70
C PHE A 297 0.98 -11.76 20.38
N ILE A 298 1.52 -12.40 19.34
CA ILE A 298 0.98 -12.47 17.98
C ILE A 298 -0.08 -13.57 17.87
N LYS A 299 -1.23 -13.25 17.28
CA LYS A 299 -2.24 -14.22 16.84
C LYS A 299 -2.28 -14.26 15.32
N ILE A 300 -2.12 -15.45 14.75
CA ILE A 300 -2.14 -15.65 13.30
C ILE A 300 -3.48 -16.27 12.91
N TYR A 301 -4.07 -15.73 11.85
CA TYR A 301 -5.33 -16.21 11.31
C TYR A 301 -5.09 -16.76 9.91
N LYS A 302 -5.69 -17.92 9.62
CA LYS A 302 -5.71 -18.53 8.29
C LYS A 302 -7.16 -18.63 7.82
N GLY A 303 -7.39 -18.37 6.55
CA GLY A 303 -8.74 -18.26 6.03
C GLY A 303 -8.85 -18.39 4.53
N ARG A 304 -10.05 -18.06 4.04
CA ARG A 304 -10.38 -17.92 2.62
C ARG A 304 -11.19 -16.65 2.43
N ILE A 305 -10.90 -15.95 1.34
CA ILE A 305 -11.65 -14.79 0.89
C ILE A 305 -12.25 -15.16 -0.45
N THR A 306 -13.56 -15.01 -0.57
CA THR A 306 -14.29 -15.14 -1.83
C THR A 306 -14.92 -13.80 -2.17
N GLY A 307 -15.53 -13.74 -3.35
CA GLY A 307 -16.29 -12.55 -3.72
C GLY A 307 -17.50 -12.26 -2.82
N ASN A 308 -17.98 -13.23 -2.04
CA ASN A 308 -19.21 -13.08 -1.27
C ASN A 308 -18.99 -13.22 0.24
N SER A 309 -17.86 -13.77 0.67
CA SER A 309 -17.62 -14.09 2.06
C SER A 309 -16.14 -14.09 2.44
N VAL A 310 -15.90 -13.90 3.73
CA VAL A 310 -14.61 -13.89 4.40
C VAL A 310 -14.71 -14.84 5.59
N HIS A 311 -13.84 -15.84 5.62
CA HIS A 311 -13.80 -16.83 6.70
C HIS A 311 -12.37 -17.05 7.16
N PHE A 312 -12.13 -16.97 8.46
CA PHE A 312 -10.86 -17.20 9.11
C PHE A 312 -11.05 -18.11 10.32
N HIS A 313 -10.01 -18.87 10.66
CA HIS A 313 -9.85 -19.48 11.96
C HIS A 313 -8.55 -18.99 12.59
N LEU A 314 -8.51 -18.98 13.91
CA LEU A 314 -7.27 -18.74 14.65
C LEU A 314 -6.39 -19.98 14.53
N ILE A 315 -5.13 -19.80 14.14
CA ILE A 315 -4.11 -20.82 14.35
C ILE A 315 -3.90 -20.93 15.86
N MET A 316 -4.12 -22.11 16.44
CA MET A 316 -4.09 -22.33 17.91
C MET A 316 -2.68 -22.33 18.52
N GLN A 317 -1.78 -21.55 17.92
CA GLN A 317 -0.46 -21.24 18.42
C GLN A 317 -0.08 -19.81 18.00
N GLY A 318 0.42 -19.02 18.94
CA GLY A 318 0.95 -17.67 18.73
C GLY A 318 2.45 -17.57 18.99
N LEU A 319 3.00 -16.36 18.79
CA LEU A 319 4.39 -16.02 19.10
C LEU A 319 4.41 -14.98 20.22
N SER A 320 5.24 -15.17 21.25
CA SER A 320 5.40 -14.21 22.34
C SER A 320 5.89 -12.85 21.88
N HIS A 321 6.75 -12.83 20.86
CA HIS A 321 7.46 -11.63 20.41
C HIS A 321 7.30 -11.38 18.92
N TRP A 322 7.39 -10.11 18.55
CA TRP A 322 7.13 -9.60 17.21
C TRP A 322 8.29 -8.75 16.69
N PRO A 323 8.39 -8.54 15.36
CA PRO A 323 9.60 -8.02 14.75
C PRO A 323 9.69 -6.48 14.71
N GLY A 324 9.42 -5.74 15.78
CA GLY A 324 9.63 -4.28 15.77
C GLY A 324 8.63 -3.49 16.63
N THR A 325 8.28 -2.28 16.19
CA THR A 325 7.43 -1.33 16.95
C THR A 325 6.11 -0.94 16.33
N VAL A 326 5.96 -1.07 15.01
CA VAL A 326 4.71 -0.80 14.30
C VAL A 326 4.52 -1.91 13.28
N ILE A 327 3.34 -2.55 13.28
CA ILE A 327 3.01 -3.55 12.26
C ILE A 327 2.85 -2.81 10.93
N GLN A 328 3.54 -3.29 9.91
CA GLN A 328 3.53 -2.64 8.60
C GLN A 328 2.94 -3.54 7.52
N SER A 329 3.34 -4.82 7.47
CA SER A 329 2.78 -5.74 6.48
C SER A 329 2.83 -7.21 6.91
N LEU A 330 2.11 -8.03 6.15
CA LEU A 330 2.25 -9.48 6.12
C LEU A 330 2.45 -9.91 4.67
N SER A 331 3.40 -10.81 4.44
CA SER A 331 3.75 -11.26 3.09
C SER A 331 4.03 -12.75 3.06
N TYR A 332 4.01 -13.35 1.88
CA TYR A 332 4.30 -14.77 1.69
C TYR A 332 5.40 -14.93 0.62
N ASN A 333 6.40 -15.76 0.92
CA ASN A 333 7.41 -16.17 -0.05
C ASN A 333 7.07 -17.59 -0.55
N PRO A 334 6.71 -17.77 -1.83
CA PRO A 334 6.40 -19.08 -2.40
C PRO A 334 7.61 -20.01 -2.42
N ARG A 335 8.82 -19.48 -2.60
CA ARG A 335 10.03 -20.30 -2.70
C ARG A 335 10.42 -20.96 -1.39
N THR A 336 10.21 -20.27 -0.27
CA THR A 336 10.56 -20.77 1.07
C THR A 336 9.36 -21.33 1.83
N ASN A 337 8.14 -21.12 1.32
CA ASN A 337 6.87 -21.44 1.96
C ASN A 337 6.73 -20.80 3.36
N ARG A 338 7.09 -19.52 3.47
CA ARG A 338 7.10 -18.78 4.74
C ARG A 338 6.25 -17.51 4.67
N LEU A 339 5.59 -17.22 5.79
CA LEU A 339 5.00 -15.90 6.05
C LEU A 339 6.08 -14.98 6.60
N TYR A 340 6.05 -13.70 6.19
CA TYR A 340 6.94 -12.63 6.64
C TYR A 340 6.10 -11.56 7.31
N LEU A 341 6.28 -11.41 8.62
CA LEU A 341 5.70 -10.36 9.43
C LEU A 341 6.69 -9.20 9.40
N VAL A 342 6.23 -8.05 8.93
CA VAL A 342 7.07 -6.86 8.73
C VAL A 342 6.67 -5.79 9.71
N SER A 343 7.66 -5.17 10.32
CA SER A 343 7.49 -4.00 11.16
C SER A 343 8.70 -3.09 10.99
N ASP A 344 8.60 -1.86 11.48
CA ASP A 344 9.73 -0.95 11.40
C ASP A 344 10.96 -1.52 12.10
N GLY A 345 12.07 -1.60 11.37
CA GLY A 345 13.36 -2.06 11.86
C GLY A 345 13.51 -3.58 11.97
N GLY A 346 12.49 -4.38 11.65
CA GLY A 346 12.56 -5.83 11.79
C GLY A 346 11.66 -6.62 10.85
N ILE A 347 12.12 -7.79 10.46
CA ILE A 347 11.34 -8.75 9.67
C ILE A 347 11.48 -10.12 10.32
N MET A 348 10.34 -10.73 10.63
CA MET A 348 10.30 -12.12 11.13
C MET A 348 9.59 -13.00 10.12
N SER A 349 10.03 -14.24 9.97
CA SER A 349 9.36 -15.21 9.14
C SER A 349 9.13 -16.55 9.82
N ILE A 350 8.06 -17.23 9.41
CA ILE A 350 7.62 -18.53 9.93
C ILE A 350 7.11 -19.41 8.80
N PRO A 351 7.37 -20.73 8.82
CA PRO A 351 6.94 -21.63 7.77
C PRO A 351 5.44 -21.94 7.87
N VAL A 352 4.74 -21.87 6.74
CA VAL A 352 3.28 -22.07 6.67
C VAL A 352 2.88 -23.49 7.09
N ASN A 353 3.67 -24.49 6.69
CA ASN A 353 3.39 -25.90 6.97
C ASN A 353 3.60 -26.31 8.44
N LYS A 354 4.13 -25.42 9.30
CA LYS A 354 4.29 -25.69 10.75
C LYS A 354 3.42 -24.80 11.63
N LEU A 355 2.52 -23.99 11.06
CA LEU A 355 1.58 -23.18 11.84
C LEU A 355 0.77 -24.08 12.78
N GLY A 356 0.77 -23.77 14.08
CA GLY A 356 0.17 -24.61 15.14
C GLY A 356 1.18 -25.50 15.87
N HIS A 357 2.35 -25.74 15.29
CA HIS A 357 3.41 -26.62 15.80
C HIS A 357 4.81 -26.01 15.65
N LEU A 358 4.92 -24.68 15.56
CA LEU A 358 6.17 -23.95 15.47
C LEU A 358 7.06 -24.23 16.68
N LYS A 359 8.35 -24.35 16.44
CA LYS A 359 9.42 -24.36 17.44
C LYS A 359 10.31 -23.13 17.25
N ASN A 360 11.14 -22.81 18.25
CA ASN A 360 12.03 -21.63 18.17
C ASN A 360 12.94 -21.63 16.94
N ARG A 361 13.47 -22.78 16.54
CA ARG A 361 14.27 -22.94 15.32
C ARG A 361 13.53 -22.65 14.01
N ASP A 362 12.20 -22.67 14.04
CA ASP A 362 11.38 -22.39 12.85
C ASP A 362 11.16 -20.89 12.65
N VAL A 363 11.45 -20.07 13.65
CA VAL A 363 11.28 -18.61 13.61
C VAL A 363 12.59 -17.98 13.16
N HIS A 364 12.53 -17.26 12.05
CA HIS A 364 13.65 -16.46 11.55
C HIS A 364 13.35 -14.99 11.86
N ASP A 365 14.35 -14.25 12.32
CA ASP A 365 14.27 -12.82 12.60
C ASP A 365 15.47 -12.10 11.99
N SER A 366 15.21 -10.93 11.42
CA SER A 366 16.19 -10.02 10.87
C SER A 366 15.94 -8.63 11.43
N LYS A 367 16.80 -8.18 12.34
CA LYS A 367 16.87 -6.77 12.74
C LYS A 367 17.65 -6.00 11.68
N ILE A 368 17.05 -4.98 11.08
CA ILE A 368 17.61 -4.26 9.93
C ILE A 368 18.16 -2.88 10.34
N SER A 369 19.28 -2.48 9.74
CA SER A 369 19.93 -1.17 9.96
C SER A 369 19.17 0.01 9.31
N GLY A 370 19.71 1.23 9.48
CA GLY A 370 19.32 2.39 8.69
C GLY A 370 18.14 3.22 9.19
N ARG A 371 17.39 2.75 10.20
CA ARG A 371 16.23 3.47 10.77
C ARG A 371 15.21 3.94 9.71
N ARG A 372 14.97 3.16 8.65
CA ARG A 372 13.96 3.45 7.62
C ARG A 372 12.56 2.93 8.02
N GLU A 373 11.51 3.65 7.67
CA GLU A 373 10.13 3.17 7.81
C GLU A 373 9.83 2.13 6.71
N PHE A 374 9.30 0.97 7.10
CA PHE A 374 8.99 -0.12 6.17
C PHE A 374 7.51 -0.11 5.87
N GLU A 375 7.13 -0.32 4.61
CA GLU A 375 5.70 -0.40 4.21
C GLU A 375 5.33 -1.80 3.72
N GLY A 376 6.31 -2.71 3.79
CA GLY A 376 6.13 -4.11 3.52
C GLY A 376 7.19 -4.70 2.61
N ILE A 377 7.11 -6.01 2.44
CA ILE A 377 7.96 -6.77 1.54
C ILE A 377 7.11 -7.58 0.57
N THR A 378 7.59 -7.87 -0.63
CA THR A 378 6.92 -8.82 -1.53
C THR A 378 7.96 -9.69 -2.24
N PHE A 379 7.53 -10.83 -2.77
CA PHE A 379 8.43 -11.84 -3.31
C PHE A 379 8.02 -12.24 -4.72
N ASP A 380 9.00 -12.54 -5.56
CA ASP A 380 8.77 -13.23 -6.83
C ASP A 380 8.87 -14.75 -6.65
N ASN A 381 8.55 -15.51 -7.70
CA ASN A 381 8.61 -16.97 -7.70
C ASN A 381 10.02 -17.53 -7.44
N HIS A 382 11.07 -16.71 -7.62
CA HIS A 382 12.44 -17.11 -7.31
C HIS A 382 12.78 -16.89 -5.84
N GLY A 383 11.87 -16.30 -5.05
CA GLY A 383 12.08 -15.94 -3.65
C GLY A 383 12.92 -14.69 -3.46
N SER A 384 13.08 -13.86 -4.49
CA SER A 384 13.73 -12.56 -4.34
C SER A 384 12.83 -11.62 -3.53
N GLY A 385 13.32 -11.14 -2.39
CA GLY A 385 12.61 -10.17 -1.56
C GLY A 385 12.73 -8.73 -2.10
N TYR A 386 11.60 -8.01 -2.11
CA TYR A 386 11.50 -6.61 -2.51
C TYR A 386 10.85 -5.81 -1.39
N LEU A 387 11.65 -5.05 -0.65
CA LEU A 387 11.25 -4.25 0.50
C LEU A 387 10.86 -2.84 0.04
N LEU A 388 9.66 -2.39 0.41
CA LEU A 388 9.23 -1.02 0.26
C LEU A 388 9.59 -0.23 1.50
N VAL A 389 10.25 0.91 1.30
CA VAL A 389 10.59 1.84 2.38
C VAL A 389 9.98 3.21 2.11
N HIS A 390 9.48 3.85 3.18
CA HIS A 390 8.85 5.17 3.17
C HIS A 390 9.86 6.29 3.47
N GLN A 391 9.39 7.54 3.56
CA GLN A 391 10.18 8.76 3.78
C GLN A 391 11.33 8.90 2.78
N ILE A 392 10.93 9.05 1.50
CA ILE A 392 11.64 8.77 0.23
C ILE A 392 11.29 7.36 -0.29
N PRO A 393 10.11 7.23 -0.95
CA PRO A 393 9.59 5.98 -1.50
C PRO A 393 10.58 5.24 -2.38
N GLU A 394 10.99 4.07 -1.95
CA GLU A 394 12.02 3.29 -2.61
C GLU A 394 11.70 1.80 -2.51
N LEU A 395 11.94 1.08 -3.60
CA LEU A 395 11.95 -0.38 -3.61
C LEU A 395 13.39 -0.85 -3.49
N MET A 396 13.68 -1.64 -2.48
CA MET A 396 14.98 -2.26 -2.25
C MET A 396 14.92 -3.76 -2.52
N LYS A 397 15.94 -4.33 -3.13
CA LYS A 397 16.02 -5.77 -3.43
C LYS A 397 16.98 -6.46 -2.47
N ALA A 398 16.56 -7.61 -1.95
CA ALA A 398 17.40 -8.51 -1.17
C ALA A 398 18.53 -9.10 -2.04
N ASN A 399 19.71 -9.28 -1.45
CA ASN A 399 20.88 -9.84 -2.12
C ASN A 399 20.87 -11.38 -2.24
N ARG A 400 19.88 -12.04 -1.66
CA ARG A 400 19.72 -13.50 -1.63
C ARG A 400 18.24 -13.86 -1.58
N ILE A 401 17.94 -15.14 -1.80
CA ILE A 401 16.64 -15.70 -1.41
C ILE A 401 16.48 -15.41 0.08
N PHE A 402 15.40 -14.71 0.41
CA PHE A 402 15.12 -14.21 1.74
C PHE A 402 13.95 -14.94 2.35
#